data_AF-A0A162WBY8-F1
#
_entry.id   AF-A0A162WBY8-F1
#
_cell.length_a   1.000
_cell.length_b   1.000
_cell.length_c   1.000
_cell.angle_alpha   90.00
_cell.angle_beta   90.00
_cell.angle_gamma   90.00
#
_symmetry.space_group_name_H-M   'P 1'
#
loop_
_entity.id
_entity.type
_entity.pdbx_description
1 polymer ?
#
loop_
_entity_poly.entity_id
_entity_poly.type
_entity_poly.pdbx_seq_one_letter_code
_entity_poly.pdbx_strand_id
1 'polypeptide(L)' 'MLTLNINWFQPFDRRTHSSGAIYLSINNLPQSERLKSENVILVGMMPGPKEASTDSMNHYLKPLVDKLLEIYIGVEMTDS' A
#
# COMPACT_ATOMS: atom_id res chain seq x y z
N MET A 1 0.50 15.09 -3.68
CA MET A 1 0.99 14.46 -2.42
C MET A 1 0.26 13.14 -2.21
N LEU A 2 0.96 12.11 -1.75
CA LEU A 2 0.39 10.78 -1.49
C LEU A 2 0.35 10.54 0.02
N THR A 3 -0.67 9.81 0.51
CA THR A 3 -0.69 9.26 1.87
C THR A 3 -0.57 7.75 1.79
N LEU A 4 0.35 7.16 2.55
CA LEU A 4 0.50 5.72 2.72
C LEU A 4 -0.38 5.26 3.89
N ASN A 5 -1.24 4.27 3.62
CA ASN A 5 -2.11 3.67 4.62
C ASN A 5 -1.80 2.17 4.73
N ILE A 6 -1.87 1.65 5.95
CA ILE A 6 -1.76 0.22 6.24
C ILE A 6 -2.99 -0.17 7.05
N ASN A 7 -3.73 -1.17 6.57
CA ASN A 7 -4.92 -1.68 7.26
C ASN A 7 -4.82 -3.18 7.52
N TRP A 8 -4.98 -3.57 8.78
CA TRP A 8 -5.07 -4.96 9.20
C TRP A 8 -6.52 -5.42 9.19
N PHE A 9 -6.79 -6.57 8.57
CA PHE A 9 -8.13 -7.13 8.49
C PHE A 9 -8.09 -8.65 8.57
N GLN A 10 -9.22 -9.26 8.97
CA GLN A 10 -9.38 -10.70 8.99
C GLN A 10 -10.17 -11.18 7.77
N PRO A 11 -9.52 -11.81 6.76
CA PRO A 11 -10.22 -12.29 5.57
C PRO A 11 -11.01 -13.58 5.78
N PHE A 12 -10.79 -14.31 6.88
CA PHE A 12 -11.35 -15.64 7.10
C PHE A 12 -12.28 -15.69 8.31
N ASP A 13 -13.42 -16.36 8.15
CA ASP A 13 -14.32 -16.65 9.26
C ASP A 13 -13.76 -17.76 10.16
N ARG A 14 -14.01 -17.62 11.48
CA ARG A 14 -13.71 -18.65 12.50
C ARG A 14 -12.24 -19.05 12.60
N ARG A 15 -11.31 -18.26 12.07
CA ARG A 15 -9.85 -18.43 12.22
C ARG A 15 -9.22 -17.11 12.61
N THR A 16 -8.22 -17.14 13.49
CA THR A 16 -7.40 -15.97 13.80
C THR A 16 -6.35 -15.77 12.70
N HIS A 17 -6.62 -14.83 11.80
CA HIS A 17 -5.72 -14.50 10.69
C HIS A 17 -5.81 -13.01 10.39
N SER A 18 -4.76 -12.25 10.66
CA SER A 18 -4.66 -10.83 10.27
C SER A 18 -3.83 -10.69 9.01
N SER A 19 -4.38 -10.08 7.97
CA SER A 19 -3.68 -9.71 6.73
C SER A 19 -3.61 -8.19 6.63
N GLY A 20 -2.49 -7.68 6.11
CA GLY A 20 -2.26 -6.24 6.00
C GLY A 20 -2.37 -5.76 4.56
N ALA A 21 -3.27 -4.84 4.26
CA ALA A 21 -3.28 -4.14 2.98
C ALA A 21 -2.44 -2.86 3.07
N ILE A 22 -1.59 -2.63 2.07
CA ILE A 22 -0.80 -1.41 1.91
C ILE A 22 -1.35 -0.66 0.69
N TYR A 23 -1.84 0.55 0.87
CA TYR A 23 -2.44 1.33 -0.20
C TYR A 23 -2.12 2.83 -0.11
N LEU A 24 -2.09 3.49 -1.26
CA LEU A 24 -1.84 4.91 -1.40
C LEU A 24 -3.15 5.65 -1.71
N SER A 25 -3.35 6.81 -1.08
CA SER A 25 -4.41 7.75 -1.46
C SER A 25 -3.83 9.02 -2.10
N ILE A 26 -4.50 9.51 -3.14
CA ILE A 26 -4.10 10.72 -3.87
C ILE A 26 -4.71 11.95 -3.18
N ASN A 27 -3.89 12.75 -2.51
CA ASN A 27 -4.38 13.90 -1.72
C ASN A 27 -4.83 15.08 -2.58
N ASN A 28 -4.60 15.03 -3.88
CA ASN A 28 -5.09 16.00 -4.85
C ASN A 28 -6.60 15.90 -5.10
N LEU A 29 -7.25 14.80 -4.70
CA LEU A 29 -8.70 14.64 -4.76
C LEU A 29 -9.40 15.31 -3.56
N PRO A 30 -10.69 15.71 -3.71
CA PRO A 30 -11.52 16.15 -2.59
C PRO A 30 -11.54 15.10 -1.47
N GLN A 31 -11.61 15.54 -0.21
CA GLN A 31 -11.49 14.64 0.95
C GLN A 31 -12.49 13.47 0.91
N SER A 32 -13.72 13.71 0.44
CA SER A 32 -14.78 12.68 0.31
C SER A 32 -14.45 11.58 -0.71
N GLU A 33 -13.51 11.83 -1.61
CA GLU A 33 -13.19 10.96 -2.75
C GLU A 33 -11.92 10.12 -2.53
N ARG A 34 -11.04 10.54 -1.62
CA ARG A 34 -9.66 10.00 -1.46
C ARG A 34 -9.58 8.52 -1.12
N LEU A 35 -10.59 7.97 -0.44
CA LEU A 35 -10.60 6.59 0.06
C LEU A 35 -11.66 5.71 -0.63
N LYS A 36 -12.26 6.20 -1.71
CA LYS A 36 -13.09 5.34 -2.56
C LYS A 36 -12.22 4.29 -3.24
N SER A 37 -12.77 3.10 -3.46
CA SER A 37 -12.05 1.97 -4.04
C SER A 37 -11.43 2.29 -5.40
N GLU A 38 -12.08 3.13 -6.21
CA GLU A 38 -11.58 3.57 -7.51
C GLU A 38 -10.42 4.59 -7.44
N ASN A 39 -10.21 5.22 -6.28
CA ASN A 39 -9.27 6.32 -6.08
C ASN A 39 -8.09 5.97 -5.16
N VAL A 40 -8.01 4.71 -4.72
CA VAL A 40 -6.88 4.19 -3.94
C VAL A 40 -6.04 3.24 -4.80
N ILE A 41 -4.73 3.28 -4.59
CA ILE A 41 -3.79 2.41 -5.30
C ILE A 41 -3.33 1.34 -4.31
N LEU A 42 -3.74 0.09 -4.51
CA LEU A 42 -3.23 -1.04 -3.74
C LEU A 42 -1.79 -1.33 -4.21
N VAL A 43 -0.83 -1.22 -3.29
CA VAL A 43 0.61 -1.37 -3.61
C VAL A 43 1.22 -2.63 -3.01
N GLY A 44 0.56 -3.26 -2.04
CA GLY A 44 1.05 -4.51 -1.47
C GLY A 44 0.08 -5.16 -0.50
N MET A 45 0.33 -6.43 -0.22
CA MET A 45 -0.39 -7.21 0.79
C MET A 45 0.60 -8.00 1.65
N MET A 46 0.46 -7.88 2.97
CA MET A 46 1.21 -8.61 3.97
C MET A 46 0.38 -9.83 4.40
N PRO A 47 0.87 -11.06 4.16
CA PRO A 47 0.18 -12.26 4.58
C PRO A 47 0.15 -12.38 6.11
N GLY A 48 -0.91 -12.99 6.64
CA GLY A 48 -1.00 -13.34 8.04
C GLY A 48 -0.17 -14.57 8.43
N PRO A 49 -0.37 -15.14 9.63
CA PRO A 49 -1.61 -15.10 10.39
C PRO A 49 -1.73 -13.96 11.41
N LYS A 50 -0.68 -13.17 11.62
CA LYS A 50 -0.66 -12.06 12.60
C LYS A 50 -0.16 -10.80 11.93
N GLU A 51 -0.42 -9.67 12.57
CA GLU A 51 0.17 -8.39 12.18
C GLU A 51 1.69 -8.50 12.13
N ALA A 52 2.29 -7.94 11.08
CA ALA A 52 3.72 -7.95 10.89
C ALA A 52 4.40 -7.06 11.95
N SER A 53 5.55 -7.49 12.47
CA SER A 53 6.39 -6.62 13.29
C SER A 53 6.92 -5.44 12.47
N THR A 54 7.37 -4.37 13.12
CA THR A 54 7.98 -3.21 12.44
C THR A 54 9.11 -3.60 11.51
N ASP A 55 10.01 -4.48 11.96
CA ASP A 55 11.11 -4.97 11.12
C ASP A 55 10.60 -5.75 9.90
N SER A 56 9.55 -6.55 10.07
CA SER A 56 8.94 -7.29 8.97
C SER A 56 8.25 -6.35 7.98
N MET A 57 7.54 -5.32 8.47
CA MET A 57 6.88 -4.31 7.64
C MET A 57 7.87 -3.58 6.73
N ASN A 58 9.08 -3.27 7.22
CA ASN A 58 10.12 -2.62 6.42
C ASN A 58 10.51 -3.45 5.18
N HIS A 59 10.53 -4.78 5.29
CA HIS A 59 10.81 -5.65 4.14
C HIS A 59 9.71 -5.54 3.07
N TYR A 60 8.44 -5.38 3.46
CA TYR A 60 7.33 -5.19 2.53
C TYR A 60 7.28 -3.78 1.92
N LEU A 61 7.71 -2.77 2.67
CA LEU A 61 7.75 -1.38 2.20
C LEU A 61 8.95 -1.09 1.30
N LYS A 62 10.05 -1.83 1.44
CA LYS A 62 11.27 -1.59 0.67
C LYS A 62 11.06 -1.54 -0.85
N PRO A 63 10.35 -2.50 -1.49
CA PRO A 63 10.07 -2.43 -2.92
C PRO A 63 9.29 -1.17 -3.33
N LEU A 64 8.34 -0.73 -2.50
CA LEU A 64 7.58 0.49 -2.75
C LEU A 64 8.49 1.73 -2.67
N VAL A 65 9.35 1.81 -1.66
CA VAL A 65 10.33 2.91 -1.52
C VAL A 65 11.27 2.95 -2.73
N ASP A 66 11.82 1.81 -3.13
CA ASP A 66 12.73 1.72 -4.27
C ASP A 66 12.04 2.23 -5.57
N LYS A 67 10.77 1.86 -5.78
CA LYS A 67 9.96 2.34 -6.93
C LYS A 67 9.62 3.82 -6.86
N LEU A 68 9.28 4.34 -5.67
CA LEU A 68 9.00 5.76 -5.50
C LEU A 68 10.25 6.61 -5.75
N LEU A 69 11.44 6.12 -5.37
CA LEU A 69 12.71 6.78 -5.66
C LEU A 69 13.03 6.80 -7.16
N GLU A 70 12.79 5.68 -7.86
CA GLU A 70 12.94 5.60 -9.32
C GLU A 70 12.04 6.64 -10.03
N ILE A 71 10.76 6.70 -9.64
CA ILE A 71 9.81 7.68 -10.19
C ILE A 71 10.19 9.11 -9.83
N TYR A 72 10.76 9.33 -8.64
CA TYR A 72 11.20 10.66 -8.19
C TYR A 72 12.40 11.19 -9.00
N ILE A 73 13.35 10.31 -9.34
CA ILE A 73 14.48 10.66 -10.22
C ILE A 73 13.98 10.96 -11.65
N GLY A 74 12.92 10.25 -12.06
CA GLY A 74 12.31 10.37 -13.38
C GLY A 74 12.50 9.08 -14.17
N VAL A 75 11.48 8.73 -14.95
CA VAL A 75 11.49 7.55 -15.83
C VAL A 75 11.25 8.04 -17.24
N GLU A 76 12.10 7.60 -18.18
CA GLU A 76 11.86 7.85 -19.60
C GLU A 76 10.67 7.01 -20.06
N MET A 77 9.60 7.69 -20.47
CA MET A 77 8.50 7.02 -21.14
C MET A 77 8.96 6.72 -22.56
N THR A 78 9.26 5.45 -22.82
CA THR A 78 9.49 4.97 -24.18
C THR A 78 8.14 4.55 -24.74
N ASP A 79 7.76 5.13 -25.88
CA ASP A 79 6.61 4.65 -26.65
C ASP A 79 7.02 3.29 -27.23
N SER A 80 6.49 2.22 -26.64
CA SER A 80 6.60 0.84 -27.13
C SER A 80 5.70 0.60 -28.33
#